data_AF-A0A7X7L071-F1
#
_entry.id   AF-A0A7X7L071-F1
#
_cell.length_a   1.000
_cell.length_b   1.000
_cell.length_c   1.000
_cell.angle_alpha   90.00
_cell.angle_beta   90.00
_cell.angle_gamma   90.00
#
_symmetry.space_group_name_H-M   'P 1'
#
loop_
_entity.id
_entity.type
_entity.pdbx_description
1 polymer ?
#
loop_
_entity_poly.entity_id
_entity_poly.type
_entity_poly.pdbx_seq_one_letter_code
_entity_poly.pdbx_strand_id
1 'polypeptide(L)'
;MNWEIPDQPVDSYQIRYGFSENQLDSEITLKVSELETFEDPVHGPAYRYYLHEIDPEQTLYLTISAFHADEKSEESKVYKISPE
;
A
#
# COMPACT_ATOMS: atom_id res chain seq x y z
N MET A 1 -17.70 1.52 2.04
CA MET A 1 -16.72 1.73 0.96
C MET A 1 -16.07 0.38 0.75
N ASN A 2 -16.56 -0.37 -0.23
CA ASN A 2 -16.16 -1.76 -0.44
C ASN A 2 -14.87 -1.77 -1.25
N TRP A 3 -13.78 -2.19 -0.63
CA TRP A 3 -12.60 -2.65 -1.35
C TRP A 3 -12.99 -3.97 -2.02
N GLU A 4 -13.07 -4.01 -3.35
CA GLU A 4 -13.24 -5.27 -4.09
C GLU A 4 -11.86 -5.92 -4.23
N ILE A 5 -11.76 -7.18 -3.76
CA ILE A 5 -10.54 -7.96 -3.89
C ILE A 5 -10.41 -8.36 -5.37
N PRO A 6 -9.29 -8.05 -6.06
CA PRO A 6 -9.09 -8.47 -7.43
C PRO A 6 -9.18 -10.00 -7.56
N ASP A 7 -9.94 -10.48 -8.55
CA ASP A 7 -10.18 -11.92 -8.81
C ASP A 7 -8.92 -12.65 -9.34
N GLN A 8 -7.86 -11.88 -9.64
CA GLN A 8 -6.56 -12.37 -10.10
C GLN A 8 -5.52 -12.33 -8.97
N PRO A 9 -4.67 -13.36 -8.85
CA PRO A 9 -3.67 -13.42 -7.78
C PRO A 9 -2.62 -12.32 -7.97
N VAL A 10 -2.58 -11.37 -7.05
CA VAL A 10 -1.58 -10.29 -7.07
C VAL A 10 -0.18 -10.87 -6.81
N ASP A 11 0.81 -10.47 -7.60
CA ASP A 11 2.20 -10.90 -7.45
C ASP A 11 3.01 -9.95 -6.55
N SER A 12 2.74 -8.64 -6.69
CA SER A 12 3.40 -7.61 -5.91
C SER A 12 2.54 -6.36 -5.75
N TYR A 13 2.91 -5.54 -4.77
CA TYR A 13 2.34 -4.23 -4.54
C TYR A 13 3.43 -3.16 -4.67
N GLN A 14 3.09 -2.02 -5.25
CA GLN A 14 3.93 -0.84 -5.25
C GLN A 14 3.30 0.19 -4.32
N ILE A 15 4.09 0.69 -3.37
CA ILE A 15 3.71 1.79 -2.49
C ILE A 15 4.53 3.00 -2.90
N ARG A 16 3.85 4.08 -3.28
CA ARG A 16 4.47 5.39 -3.49
C ARG A 16 4.11 6.27 -2.31
N TYR A 17 5.08 6.96 -1.74
CA TYR A 17 4.87 7.77 -0.55
C TYR A 17 5.74 9.02 -0.52
N GLY A 18 5.34 9.99 0.31
CA GLY A 18 6.05 11.25 0.50
C GLY A 18 5.41 12.10 1.59
N PHE A 19 6.00 13.27 1.84
CA PHE A 19 5.54 14.21 2.88
C PHE A 19 4.66 15.33 2.32
N SER A 20 4.21 15.20 1.08
CA SER A 20 3.33 16.13 0.40
C SER A 20 2.35 15.38 -0.48
N GLU A 21 1.07 15.74 -0.42
CA GLU A 21 -0.02 15.04 -1.12
C GLU A 21 0.18 14.96 -2.63
N ASN A 22 0.76 15.99 -3.23
CA ASN A 22 1.00 16.08 -4.68
C ASN A 22 2.39 15.58 -5.10
N GLN A 23 3.21 15.11 -4.16
CA GLN A 23 4.61 14.78 -4.41
C GLN A 23 5.02 13.54 -3.58
N LEU A 24 4.88 12.38 -4.22
CA LEU A 24 5.23 11.06 -3.68
C LEU A 24 6.56 10.60 -4.32
N ASP A 25 7.67 11.12 -3.80
CA ASP A 25 9.01 10.95 -4.36
C ASP A 25 9.66 9.61 -4.00
N SER A 26 9.13 8.92 -2.99
CA SER A 26 9.62 7.62 -2.56
C SER A 26 8.74 6.51 -3.11
N GLU A 27 9.37 5.38 -3.48
CA GLU A 27 8.69 4.23 -4.04
C GLU A 27 9.32 2.94 -3.51
N ILE A 28 8.48 1.97 -3.19
CA ILE A 28 8.89 0.61 -2.83
C ILE A 28 7.98 -0.39 -3.53
N THR A 29 8.58 -1.47 -4.05
CA THR A 29 7.87 -2.62 -4.60
C THR A 29 8.06 -3.80 -3.65
N LEU A 30 6.95 -4.40 -3.25
CA LEU A 30 6.88 -5.49 -2.28
C LEU A 30 6.26 -6.71 -2.96
N LYS A 31 7.00 -7.81 -3.04
CA LYS A 31 6.43 -9.08 -3.49
C LYS A 31 5.49 -9.61 -2.42
N VAL A 32 4.43 -10.29 -2.82
CA VAL A 32 3.50 -10.91 -1.86
C VAL A 32 4.21 -11.85 -0.89
N SER A 33 5.29 -12.52 -1.30
CA SER A 33 6.12 -13.36 -0.44
C SER A 33 6.88 -12.62 0.66
N GLU A 34 7.01 -11.30 0.57
CA GLU A 34 7.69 -10.43 1.54
C GLU A 34 6.71 -9.79 2.53
N LEU A 35 5.41 -10.00 2.33
CA LEU A 35 4.35 -9.42 3.14
C LEU A 35 3.89 -10.40 4.22
N GLU A 36 3.55 -9.85 5.38
CA GLU A 36 2.87 -10.63 6.41
C GLU A 36 1.40 -10.78 6.05
N THR A 37 0.88 -12.00 6.06
CA THR A 37 -0.55 -12.25 5.99
C THR A 37 -1.16 -12.20 7.39
N PHE A 38 -2.26 -11.50 7.55
CA PHE A 38 -3.07 -11.53 8.76
C PHE A 38 -4.55 -11.67 8.41
N GLU A 39 -5.34 -12.15 9.37
CA GLU A 39 -6.77 -12.30 9.20
C GLU A 39 -7.47 -11.07 9.78
N ASP A 40 -8.02 -10.23 8.90
CA ASP A 40 -8.84 -9.10 9.29
C ASP A 40 -10.27 -9.57 9.59
N PRO A 41 -10.84 -9.25 10.77
CA PRO A 41 -12.15 -9.75 11.17
C PRO A 41 -13.31 -9.22 10.30
N VAL A 42 -13.10 -8.18 9.50
CA VAL A 42 -14.12 -7.55 8.64
C VAL A 42 -13.93 -7.96 7.18
N HIS A 43 -12.68 -8.05 6.73
CA HIS A 43 -12.32 -8.18 5.32
C HIS A 43 -11.70 -9.52 4.93
N GLY A 44 -11.37 -10.38 5.90
CA GLY A 44 -10.73 -11.67 5.67
C GLY A 44 -9.21 -11.57 5.52
N PRO A 45 -8.55 -12.42 4.72
CA PRO A 45 -7.10 -12.40 4.60
C PRO A 45 -6.61 -11.08 4.01
N ALA A 46 -5.69 -10.44 4.72
CA ALA A 46 -5.11 -9.16 4.36
C ALA A 46 -3.57 -9.24 4.43
N TYR A 47 -2.92 -8.38 3.63
CA TYR A 47 -1.47 -8.23 3.65
C TYR A 47 -1.07 -7.03 4.50
N ARG A 48 0.05 -7.14 5.19
CA ARG A 48 0.62 -6.09 6.04
C ARG A 48 2.10 -5.91 5.76
N TYR A 49 2.50 -4.65 5.76
CA TYR A 49 3.89 -4.22 5.69
C TYR A 49 4.10 -3.03 6.62
N TYR A 50 5.26 -3.00 7.29
CA TYR A 50 5.68 -1.90 8.14
C TYR A 50 6.68 -1.05 7.37
N LEU A 51 6.32 0.20 7.05
CA LEU A 51 7.32 1.15 6.55
C LEU A 51 8.27 1.51 7.69
N HIS A 52 9.56 1.40 7.42
CA HIS A 52 10.63 1.78 8.34
C HIS A 52 11.21 3.15 7.94
N GLU A 53 11.92 3.79 8.86
CA GLU A 53 12.64 5.06 8.62
C GLU A 53 11.75 6.26 8.24
N ILE A 54 10.47 6.22 8.61
CA ILE A 54 9.56 7.37 8.50
C ILE A 54 9.66 8.21 9.78
N ASP A 55 9.83 9.51 9.60
CA ASP A 55 9.76 10.48 10.70
C ASP A 55 8.33 10.49 11.29
N PRO A 56 8.15 10.08 12.56
CA PRO A 56 6.82 9.97 13.17
C PRO A 56 6.15 11.34 13.41
N GLU A 57 6.90 12.45 13.38
CA GLU A 57 6.34 13.79 13.55
C GLU A 57 5.83 14.40 12.23
N GLN A 58 6.04 13.72 11.09
CA GLN A 58 5.63 14.20 9.78
C GLN A 58 4.35 13.52 9.29
N THR A 59 3.51 14.28 8.59
CA THR A 59 2.38 13.71 7.86
C THR A 59 2.89 12.94 6.66
N LEU A 60 2.54 11.66 6.57
CA LEU A 60 2.84 10.80 5.44
C LEU A 60 1.65 10.73 4.49
N TYR A 61 1.90 10.84 3.20
CA TYR A 61 0.95 10.60 2.12
C TYR A 61 1.40 9.36 1.35
N LEU A 62 0.48 8.47 1.00
CA LEU A 62 0.81 7.27 0.22
C LEU A 62 -0.29 6.82 -0.73
N THR A 63 0.10 6.15 -1.81
CA THR A 63 -0.79 5.41 -2.72
C THR A 63 -0.26 3.99 -2.89
N ILE A 64 -1.15 3.07 -3.25
CA ILE A 64 -0.83 1.66 -3.46
C ILE A 64 -1.37 1.24 -4.83
N SER A 65 -0.57 0.50 -5.59
CA SER A 65 -0.99 -0.24 -6.78
C SER A 65 -0.65 -1.72 -6.64
N ALA A 66 -1.47 -2.57 -7.22
CA ALA A 66 -1.21 -4.00 -7.35
C ALA A 66 -0.62 -4.32 -8.74
N PHE A 67 0.21 -5.34 -8.81
CA PHE A 67 0.74 -5.89 -10.05
C PHE A 67 0.39 -7.38 -10.17
N HIS A 68 -0.05 -7.79 -11.36
CA HIS A 68 -0.19 -9.18 -11.76
C HIS A 68 0.55 -9.38 -13.08
N ALA A 69 1.59 -10.23 -13.09
CA ALA A 69 2.57 -10.32 -14.16
C ALA A 69 3.12 -8.94 -14.55
N ASP A 70 2.79 -8.48 -15.77
CA ASP A 70 3.21 -7.18 -16.32
C ASP A 70 2.10 -6.12 -16.25
N GLU A 71 0.93 -6.46 -15.71
CA GLU A 71 -0.22 -5.56 -15.60
C GLU A 71 -0.24 -4.85 -14.24
N LYS A 72 -0.38 -3.51 -14.29
CA LYS A 72 -0.51 -2.64 -13.11
C LYS A 72 -1.98 -2.24 -12.93
N SER A 73 -2.50 -2.34 -11.70
CA SER A 73 -3.81 -1.79 -11.35
C SER A 73 -3.83 -0.26 -11.39
N GLU A 74 -5.02 0.35 -11.32
CA GLU A 74 -5.10 1.76 -10.96
C GLU A 74 -4.46 2.01 -9.58
N GLU A 75 -3.90 3.22 -9.39
CA GLU A 75 -3.44 3.67 -8.08
C GLU A 75 -4.65 3.87 -7.15
N SER A 76 -4.49 3.47 -5.90
CA SER A 76 -5.46 3.80 -4.86
C SER A 76 -5.58 5.32 -4.70
N LYS A 77 -6.62 5.74 -3.98
CA LYS A 77 -6.66 7.12 -3.46
C LYS A 77 -5.41 7.39 -2.61
N VAL A 78 -5.00 8.66 -2.56
CA VAL A 78 -3.95 9.09 -1.63
C VAL A 78 -4.48 8.98 -0.21
N TYR A 79 -3.78 8.22 0.62
CA TYR A 79 -4.04 8.09 2.04
C TYR A 79 -3.14 9.04 2.81
N LYS A 80 -3.74 9.82 3.72
CA LYS A 80 -3.03 10.71 4.64
C LYS A 80 -2.93 10.03 6.01
N ILE A 81 -1.71 9.86 6.48
CA ILE A 81 -1.38 9.38 7.83
C ILE A 81 -0.79 10.56 8.58
N SER A 82 -1.48 11.01 9.62
CA SER A 82 -1.02 12.12 10.46
C SER A 82 -0.36 11.57 11.72
N PRO A 83 0.63 12.29 12.29
CA PRO A 83 1.12 12.00 13.64
C PRO A 83 -0.05 11.99 14.63
N GLU A 84 0.02 11.11 15.63
CA GLU A 84 -0.89 11.15 16.80
C GLU A 84 -0.54 12.29 17.77
#